data_AF-A0AAV3RR25-F1
#
_entry.id   AF-A0AAV3RR25-F1
#
_cell.length_a   1.000
_cell.length_b   1.000
_cell.length_c   1.000
_cell.angle_alpha   90.00
_cell.angle_beta   90.00
_cell.angle_gamma   90.00
#
_symmetry.space_group_name_H-M   'P 1'
#
loop_
_entity.id
_entity.type
_entity.pdbx_description
1 polymer ?
#
loop_
_entity_poly.entity_id
_entity_poly.type
_entity_poly.pdbx_seq_one_letter_code
_entity_poly.pdbx_strand_id
1 'polypeptide(L)'
;MHKILLEDGFKSTIQPQRRLNLNLKEVVRAEILKLLDAGRIYPISDSAWVSPVQVVPKKGGITVVQNDKYELIPTRTVVGWRMCIDF
;
A
#
# COMPACT_ATOMS: atom_id res chain seq x y z
N MET A 1 23.96 -17.57 3.72
CA MET A 1 23.24 -16.44 3.12
C MET A 1 22.15 -17.01 2.21
N HIS A 2 20.87 -16.76 2.52
CA HIS A 2 19.77 -17.25 1.68
C HIS A 2 19.74 -16.44 0.36
N LYS A 3 19.55 -17.13 -0.78
CA LYS A 3 19.45 -16.50 -2.10
C LYS A 3 18.06 -16.75 -2.66
N ILE A 4 17.40 -15.67 -3.08
CA ILE A 4 16.15 -15.75 -3.84
C ILE A 4 16.52 -15.89 -5.31
N LEU A 5 16.05 -16.96 -5.96
CA LEU A 5 16.29 -17.22 -7.37
C LEU A 5 15.03 -16.86 -8.17
N LEU A 6 15.21 -16.34 -9.38
CA LEU A 6 14.14 -16.08 -10.34
C LEU A 6 14.12 -17.20 -11.39
N GLU A 7 12.98 -17.36 -12.08
CA GLU A 7 12.86 -18.30 -13.19
C GLU A 7 13.77 -17.93 -14.37
N ASP A 8 14.22 -18.95 -15.10
CA ASP A 8 15.07 -18.77 -16.27
C ASP A 8 14.36 -17.96 -17.36
N GLY A 9 14.98 -16.87 -17.80
CA GLY A 9 14.43 -15.96 -18.83
C GLY A 9 13.56 -14.82 -18.29
N PHE A 10 13.38 -14.71 -16.97
CA PHE A 10 12.67 -13.58 -16.39
C PHE A 10 13.37 -12.25 -16.69
N LYS A 11 12.62 -11.26 -17.17
CA LYS A 11 13.11 -9.90 -17.44
C LYS A 11 12.55 -8.94 -16.41
N SER A 12 13.41 -8.09 -15.85
CA SER A 12 12.97 -7.00 -14.97
C SER A 12 12.01 -6.08 -15.72
N THR A 13 10.92 -5.69 -15.06
CA THR A 13 9.89 -4.82 -15.66
C THR A 13 9.69 -3.56 -14.84
N ILE A 14 9.43 -2.46 -15.53
CA ILE A 14 9.02 -1.19 -14.93
C ILE A 14 7.51 -1.11 -15.07
N GLN A 15 6.80 -1.36 -13.97
CA GLN A 15 5.36 -1.20 -13.94
C GLN A 15 5.00 0.27 -13.64
N PRO A 16 4.15 0.91 -14.45
CA PRO A 16 3.77 2.30 -14.23
C PRO A 16 2.93 2.43 -12.95
N GLN A 17 3.21 3.49 -12.20
CA GLN A 17 2.47 3.82 -10.98
C GLN A 17 1.02 4.17 -11.30
N ARG A 18 0.07 3.52 -10.64
CA ARG A 18 -1.37 3.84 -10.75
C ARG A 18 -1.68 5.14 -10.00
N ARG A 19 -2.76 5.82 -10.44
CA ARG A 19 -3.22 7.09 -9.85
C ARG A 19 -3.56 6.88 -8.38
N LEU A 20 -2.90 7.63 -7.49
CA LEU A 20 -3.21 7.67 -6.07
C LEU A 20 -4.13 8.87 -5.77
N ASN A 21 -5.05 8.71 -4.82
CA ASN A 21 -5.84 9.82 -4.28
C ASN A 21 -4.88 10.81 -3.60
N LEU A 22 -5.04 12.11 -3.89
CA LEU A 22 -4.21 13.17 -3.31
C LEU A 22 -4.18 13.13 -1.77
N ASN A 23 -5.33 12.86 -1.14
CA ASN A 23 -5.43 12.75 0.32
C ASN A 23 -4.60 11.58 0.89
N LEU A 24 -4.33 10.55 0.09
CA LEU A 24 -3.53 9.39 0.51
C LEU A 24 -2.04 9.56 0.24
N LYS A 25 -1.64 10.56 -0.56
CA LYS A 25 -0.22 10.80 -0.88
C LYS A 25 0.60 11.13 0.36
N GLU A 26 0.01 11.87 1.30
CA GLU A 26 0.64 12.21 2.57
C GLU A 26 0.84 10.98 3.46
N VAL A 27 -0.15 10.09 3.48
CA VAL A 27 -0.08 8.83 4.24
C VAL A 27 1.04 7.94 3.70
N VAL A 28 1.14 7.80 2.37
CA VAL A 28 2.22 7.04 1.73
C VAL A 28 3.58 7.63 2.05
N ARG A 29 3.72 8.96 1.94
CA ARG A 29 4.98 9.64 2.23
C ARG A 29 5.43 9.41 3.67
N ALA A 30 4.51 9.50 4.64
CA ALA A 30 4.80 9.25 6.04
C ALA A 30 5.23 7.79 6.31
N GLU A 31 4.62 6.81 5.64
CA GLU A 31 5.04 5.41 5.75
C GLU A 31 6.42 5.15 5.12
N ILE A 32 6.71 5.74 3.95
CA ILE A 32 8.03 5.61 3.30
C ILE A 32 9.13 6.18 4.19
N LEU A 33 8.92 7.37 4.78
CA LEU A 33 9.90 7.97 5.70
C LEU A 33 10.16 7.09 6.91
N LYS A 34 9.12 6.53 7.54
CA LYS A 34 9.28 5.57 8.65
C LYS A 34 10.09 4.34 8.25
N LEU A 35 9.93 3.84 7.04
CA LEU A 35 10.69 2.68 6.54
C LEU A 35 12.15 3.02 6.24
N LEU A 36 12.40 4.23 5.73
CA LEU A 36 13.76 4.77 5.53
C LEU A 36 14.47 4.95 6.88
N ASP A 37 13.81 5.58 7.86
CA ASP A 37 14.37 5.81 9.20
C ASP A 37 14.66 4.49 9.93
N ALA A 38 13.82 3.46 9.72
CA ALA A 38 14.04 2.12 10.24
C ALA A 38 15.13 1.33 9.48
N GLY A 39 15.71 1.88 8.40
CA GLY A 39 16.73 1.21 7.58
C GLY A 39 16.21 0.00 6.80
N ARG A 40 14.88 -0.12 6.59
CA ARG A 40 14.28 -1.24 5.87
C ARG A 40 14.32 -1.06 4.35
N ILE A 41 14.37 0.19 3.89
CA ILE A 41 14.46 0.56 2.49
C ILE A 41 15.54 1.64 2.31
N TYR A 42 15.98 1.86 1.07
CA TYR A 42 16.97 2.87 0.70
C TYR A 42 16.64 3.47 -0.67
N PRO A 43 17.07 4.72 -0.96
CA PRO A 43 16.82 5.35 -2.25
C PRO A 43 17.66 4.71 -3.36
N ILE A 44 17.06 4.55 -4.53
CA ILE A 44 17.70 4.08 -5.77
C ILE A 44 17.29 5.05 -6.89
N SER A 45 18.24 5.51 -7.69
CA SER A 45 17.95 6.40 -8.84
C SER A 45 17.45 5.63 -10.05
N ASP A 46 18.16 4.55 -10.42
CA ASP A 46 17.96 3.85 -11.70
C ASP A 46 17.74 2.35 -11.46
N SER A 47 16.48 1.96 -11.29
CA SER A 47 16.12 0.54 -11.17
C SER A 47 15.51 0.00 -12.47
N ALA A 48 16.04 -1.13 -12.94
CA ALA A 48 15.44 -1.87 -14.06
C ALA A 48 14.10 -2.54 -13.67
N TRP A 49 13.77 -2.54 -12.37
CA TRP A 49 12.53 -3.05 -11.81
C TRP A 49 11.80 -1.95 -11.05
N VAL A 50 10.51 -1.75 -11.34
CA VAL A 50 9.62 -0.88 -10.56
C VAL A 50 8.30 -1.59 -10.36
N SER A 51 7.84 -1.64 -9.11
CA SER A 51 6.51 -2.14 -8.73
C SER A 51 5.62 -0.96 -8.31
N PRO A 52 4.31 -0.99 -8.65
CA PRO A 52 3.40 0.07 -8.27
C PRO A 52 3.08 -0.02 -6.78
N VAL A 53 3.02 1.14 -6.14
CA VAL A 53 2.56 1.28 -4.75
C VAL A 53 1.06 1.49 -4.73
N GLN A 54 0.35 0.72 -3.91
CA GLN A 54 -1.09 0.86 -3.70
C GLN A 54 -1.38 1.20 -2.24
N VAL A 55 -2.49 1.90 -2.00
CA VAL A 55 -2.94 2.23 -0.63
C VAL A 55 -4.31 1.63 -0.43
N VAL A 56 -4.44 0.78 0.59
CA VAL A 56 -5.66 0.04 0.88
C VAL A 56 -6.11 0.38 2.30
N PRO A 57 -7.42 0.58 2.55
CA PRO A 57 -7.90 0.76 3.91
C PRO A 57 -7.66 -0.52 4.72
N LYS A 58 -7.16 -0.36 5.95
CA LYS A 58 -7.05 -1.46 6.89
C LYS A 58 -8.44 -1.98 7.23
N LYS A 59 -8.58 -3.31 7.30
CA LYS A 59 -9.82 -3.94 7.73
C LYS A 59 -10.03 -3.63 9.21
N GLY A 60 -11.01 -2.77 9.51
CA GLY A 60 -11.54 -2.58 10.85
C GLY A 60 -12.69 -3.55 11.14
N GLY A 61 -13.21 -3.45 12.36
CA GLY A 61 -14.45 -4.13 12.75
C GLY A 61 -15.67 -3.63 11.96
N ILE A 62 -16.76 -4.38 12.03
CA ILE A 62 -18.06 -3.97 11.50
C ILE A 62 -18.84 -3.38 12.67
N THR A 63 -19.26 -2.12 12.53
CA THR A 63 -20.12 -1.45 13.50
C THR A 63 -21.50 -1.26 12.90
N VAL A 64 -22.55 -1.48 13.68
CA VAL A 64 -23.92 -1.20 13.24
C VAL A 64 -24.19 0.28 13.47
N VAL A 65 -24.50 1.01 12.40
CA VAL A 65 -24.83 2.44 12.46
C VAL A 65 -26.29 2.60 12.04
N GLN A 66 -27.04 3.39 12.80
CA GLN A 66 -28.43 3.70 12.48
C GLN A 66 -28.47 4.86 11.48
N ASN A 67 -29.16 4.66 10.35
CA ASN A 67 -29.36 5.69 9.32
C ASN A 67 -30.54 6.62 9.70
N ASP A 68 -30.75 7.70 8.94
CA ASP A 68 -31.85 8.66 9.08
C ASP A 68 -33.25 8.02 9.02
N LYS A 69 -33.34 6.83 8.40
CA LYS A 69 -34.56 6.01 8.33
C LYS A 69 -34.72 5.02 9.49
N TYR A 70 -33.90 5.12 10.53
CA TYR A 70 -33.82 4.19 11.66
C TYR A 70 -33.41 2.75 11.31
N GLU A 71 -32.97 2.51 10.07
CA GLU A 71 -32.43 1.22 9.63
C GLU A 71 -31.02 0.99 10.19
N LEU A 72 -30.75 -0.24 10.65
CA LEU A 72 -29.46 -0.66 11.18
C LEU A 72 -28.56 -1.16 10.04
N ILE A 73 -27.59 -0.34 9.62
CA ILE A 73 -26.67 -0.67 8.52
C ILE A 73 -25.33 -1.14 9.10
N PRO A 74 -24.88 -2.37 8.78
CA PRO A 74 -23.54 -2.81 9.12
C PRO A 74 -22.52 -2.02 8.30
N THR A 75 -21.84 -1.09 8.95
CA THR A 75 -20.86 -0.20 8.33
C THR A 75 -19.45 -0.63 8.71
N ARG A 76 -18.57 -0.69 7.70
CA ARG A 76 -17.17 -1.05 7.92
C ARG A 76 -16.38 0.20 8.31
N THR A 77 -15.85 0.23 9.52
CA THR A 77 -15.03 1.34 9.99
C THR A 77 -13.63 1.24 9.39
N VAL A 78 -13.17 2.30 8.72
CA VAL A 78 -11.78 2.40 8.26
C VAL A 78 -10.92 2.89 9.42
N VAL A 79 -10.16 1.98 10.02
CA VAL A 79 -9.28 2.27 11.17
C VAL A 79 -7.92 2.87 10.76
N GLY A 80 -7.64 2.92 9.46
CA GLY A 80 -6.41 3.48 8.91
C GLY A 80 -6.15 2.97 7.51
N TRP A 81 -4.99 3.32 6.96
CA TRP A 81 -4.55 2.90 5.64
C TRP A 81 -3.26 2.08 5.76
N ARG A 82 -2.95 1.30 4.73
CA ARG A 82 -1.67 0.61 4.58
C ARG A 82 -1.17 0.71 3.14
N MET A 83 0.13 0.89 2.99
CA MET A 83 0.83 0.70 1.72
C MET A 83 0.96 -0.79 1.38
N CYS A 84 0.66 -1.14 0.13
CA CYS A 84 0.87 -2.44 -0.48
C CYS A 84 1.78 -2.28 -1.70
N ILE A 85 2.65 -3.26 -1.95
CA ILE A 85 3.53 -3.33 -3.11
C ILE A 85 3.29 -4.71 -3.74
N ASP A 86 3.03 -4.73 -5.06
CA ASP A 86 2.78 -5.98 -5.79
C ASP A 86 4.13 -6.50 -6.34
N PHE A 87 4.63 -7.63 -5.85
CA PHE A 87 5.88 -8.25 -6.32
C PHE A 87 5.62 -9.34 -7.34
#